data_AF-A0A559MF54-F1
#
_entry.id   AF-A0A559MF54-F1
#
_cell.length_a   1.000
_cell.length_b   1.000
_cell.length_c   1.000
_cell.angle_alpha   90.00
_cell.angle_beta   90.00
_cell.angle_gamma   90.00
#
_symmetry.space_group_name_H-M   'P 1'
#
loop_
_entity.id
_entity.type
_entity.pdbx_description
1 polymer ?
#
loop_
_entity_poly.entity_id
_entity_poly.type
_entity_poly.pdbx_seq_one_letter_code
_entity_poly.pdbx_strand_id
1 'polypeptide(L)'
;MSKVANAASDRGSGSWFKVAEEGYNPTTKIWVTDSLNTNCGMKSFIVPADTAPGNYLVRAEAIALHTASTTGVAQFYMTCFQINLTGSGIAASAGVTFLGAYSASDPGILINIYNNPAVFTG
;
A
#
# COMPACT_ATOMS: atom_id res chain seq x y z
N MET A 1 5.71 2.77 -4.11
CA MET A 1 6.19 3.62 -5.23
C MET A 1 7.09 2.81 -6.14
N SER A 2 7.16 3.15 -7.42
CA SER A 2 8.08 2.53 -8.39
C SER A 2 8.75 3.61 -9.23
N LYS A 3 10.08 3.58 -9.33
CA LYS A 3 10.83 4.52 -10.17
C LYS A 3 10.73 4.09 -11.63
N VAL A 4 10.43 5.03 -12.52
CA VAL A 4 10.19 4.75 -13.95
C VAL A 4 10.90 5.77 -14.81
N ALA A 5 11.17 5.42 -16.08
CA ALA A 5 11.74 6.37 -17.04
C ALA A 5 10.74 7.49 -17.37
N ASN A 6 9.47 7.13 -17.58
CA ASN A 6 8.39 8.08 -17.88
C ASN A 6 7.08 7.62 -17.24
N ALA A 7 6.58 8.40 -16.26
CA ALA A 7 5.37 8.06 -15.53
C ALA A 7 4.10 8.10 -16.40
N ALA A 8 4.09 8.86 -17.50
CA ALA A 8 2.93 8.98 -18.38
C ALA A 8 2.70 7.73 -19.26
N SER A 9 3.75 6.97 -19.56
CA SER A 9 3.70 5.82 -20.48
C SER A 9 3.92 4.46 -19.82
N ASP A 10 4.50 4.44 -18.62
CA ASP A 10 4.79 3.20 -17.90
C ASP A 10 3.51 2.48 -17.46
N ARG A 11 3.56 1.14 -17.44
CA ARG A 11 2.41 0.26 -17.14
C ARG A 11 2.48 -0.40 -15.76
N GLY A 12 3.49 -0.07 -14.95
CA GLY A 12 3.60 -0.53 -13.57
C GLY A 12 4.21 -1.92 -13.39
N SER A 13 4.91 -2.44 -14.40
CA SER A 13 5.62 -3.73 -14.33
C SER A 13 6.97 -3.66 -13.61
N GLY A 14 7.36 -2.47 -13.12
CA GLY A 14 8.61 -2.25 -12.42
C GLY A 14 8.66 -2.80 -10.99
N SER A 15 9.76 -2.53 -10.31
CA SER A 15 9.94 -2.86 -8.88
C SER A 15 9.28 -1.80 -7.99
N TRP A 16 8.52 -2.24 -7.00
CA TRP A 16 7.73 -1.41 -6.10
C TRP A 16 8.25 -1.51 -4.67
N PHE A 17 8.53 -0.36 -4.07
CA PHE A 17 8.88 -0.26 -2.65
C PHE A 17 7.76 0.39 -1.86
N LYS A 18 7.51 -0.10 -0.64
CA LYS A 18 6.50 0.44 0.28
C LYS A 18 7.02 1.75 0.88
N VAL A 19 6.17 2.78 0.95
CA VAL A 19 6.54 4.10 1.53
C VAL A 19 5.63 4.50 2.68
N ALA A 20 4.46 3.88 2.78
CA ALA A 20 3.51 4.07 3.86
C ALA A 20 2.62 2.83 3.96
N GLU A 21 2.22 2.52 5.18
CA GLU A 21 1.20 1.53 5.49
C GLU A 21 0.49 1.94 6.78
N GLU A 22 -0.78 1.59 6.90
CA GLU A 22 -1.50 1.63 8.16
C GLU A 22 -2.54 0.52 8.13
N GLY A 23 -2.64 -0.23 9.22
CA GLY A 23 -3.54 -1.36 9.35
C GLY A 23 -4.54 -1.16 10.49
N TYR A 24 -4.70 -2.19 11.31
CA TYR A 24 -5.53 -2.15 12.52
C TYR A 24 -4.75 -1.60 13.71
N ASN A 25 -5.34 -0.66 14.44
CA ASN A 25 -4.82 -0.19 15.72
C ASN A 25 -5.49 -0.97 16.88
N PRO A 26 -4.78 -1.84 17.60
CA PRO A 26 -5.37 -2.67 18.65
C PRO A 26 -5.77 -1.88 19.91
N THR A 27 -5.21 -0.68 20.12
CA THR A 27 -5.52 0.20 21.26
C THR A 27 -6.83 0.95 21.02
N THR A 28 -6.99 1.56 19.85
CA THR A 28 -8.20 2.32 19.51
C THR A 28 -9.31 1.46 18.89
N LYS A 29 -8.99 0.22 18.49
CA LYS A 29 -9.90 -0.71 17.80
C LYS A 29 -10.38 -0.19 16.44
N ILE A 30 -9.57 0.63 15.79
CA ILE A 30 -9.89 1.31 14.52
C ILE A 30 -9.04 0.73 13.39
N TRP A 31 -9.66 0.50 12.23
CA TRP A 31 -8.96 0.20 10.98
C TRP A 31 -8.65 1.48 10.23
N VAL A 32 -7.59 1.48 9.42
CA VAL A 32 -7.29 2.59 8.50
C VAL A 32 -8.49 2.96 7.62
N THR A 33 -9.35 2.00 7.25
CA THR A 33 -10.56 2.25 6.45
C THR A 33 -11.58 3.14 7.17
N ASP A 34 -11.64 3.08 8.50
CA ASP A 34 -12.49 3.98 9.29
C ASP A 34 -11.89 5.40 9.31
N SER A 35 -10.57 5.51 9.45
CA SER A 35 -9.84 6.79 9.33
C SER A 35 -9.99 7.40 7.94
N LEU A 36 -9.94 6.58 6.88
CA LEU A 36 -10.21 7.00 5.51
C LEU A 36 -11.63 7.55 5.37
N ASN A 37 -12.62 6.85 5.92
CA ASN A 37 -14.01 7.29 5.86
C ASN A 37 -14.22 8.63 6.59
N THR A 38 -13.68 8.77 7.79
CA THR A 38 -13.77 10.01 8.57
C THR A 38 -13.00 11.18 7.94
N ASN A 39 -11.95 10.89 7.17
CA ASN A 39 -11.14 11.90 6.47
C ASN A 39 -11.53 12.05 4.98
N CYS A 40 -12.79 11.82 4.62
CA CYS A 40 -13.31 12.01 3.25
C CYS A 40 -12.53 11.25 2.16
N GLY A 41 -12.03 10.05 2.48
CA GLY A 41 -11.21 9.22 1.59
C GLY A 41 -9.76 9.65 1.46
N MET A 42 -9.30 10.64 2.23
CA MET A 42 -7.94 11.17 2.13
C MET A 42 -6.97 10.43 3.04
N LYS A 43 -5.81 10.08 2.49
CA LYS A 43 -4.65 9.59 3.24
C LYS A 43 -3.41 10.37 2.84
N SER A 44 -2.78 11.00 3.82
CA SER A 44 -1.49 11.66 3.63
C SER A 44 -0.36 10.71 3.99
N PHE A 45 0.75 10.82 3.26
CA PHE A 45 2.01 10.17 3.59
C PHE A 45 3.17 11.09 3.20
N ILE A 46 4.35 10.82 3.73
CA ILE A 46 5.57 11.57 3.42
C ILE A 46 6.49 10.66 2.63
N VAL A 47 7.00 11.14 1.49
CA VAL A 47 8.03 10.43 0.73
C VAL A 47 9.35 10.52 1.52
N PRO A 48 10.06 9.40 1.76
CA PRO A 48 11.36 9.44 2.43
C PRO A 48 12.32 10.42 1.74
N ALA A 49 12.94 11.31 2.51
CA ALA A 49 13.76 12.40 1.98
C ALA A 49 15.01 11.93 1.21
N ASP A 50 15.46 10.71 1.46
CA ASP A 50 16.59 10.08 0.77
C ASP A 50 16.19 9.44 -0.57
N THR A 51 14.90 9.42 -0.93
CA THR A 51 14.42 8.88 -2.21
C THR A 51 14.97 9.68 -3.38
N ALA A 52 15.62 9.00 -4.33
CA ALA A 52 16.23 9.67 -5.48
C ALA A 52 15.20 10.43 -6.35
N PRO A 53 15.51 11.65 -6.84
CA PRO A 53 14.59 12.42 -7.69
C PRO A 53 14.32 11.74 -9.04
N GLY A 54 13.17 12.01 -9.66
CA GLY A 54 12.80 11.52 -10.99
C GLY A 54 11.31 11.15 -11.13
N ASN A 55 10.95 10.46 -12.20
CA ASN A 55 9.57 10.00 -12.44
C ASN A 55 9.23 8.76 -11.61
N TYR A 56 8.04 8.76 -11.00
CA TYR A 56 7.53 7.64 -10.21
C TYR A 56 6.06 7.35 -10.51
N LEU A 57 5.70 6.07 -10.39
CA LEU A 57 4.34 5.64 -10.15
C LEU A 57 4.11 5.47 -8.64
N VAL A 58 2.99 5.98 -8.15
CA VAL A 58 2.51 5.80 -6.77
C VAL A 58 1.28 4.91 -6.80
N ARG A 59 1.37 3.72 -6.23
CA ARG A 59 0.23 2.81 -6.06
C ARG A 59 -0.34 3.01 -4.66
N ALA A 60 -1.52 3.58 -4.57
CA ALA A 60 -2.31 3.62 -3.34
C ALA A 60 -3.29 2.44 -3.35
N GLU A 61 -3.46 1.79 -2.21
CA GLU A 61 -4.33 0.63 -2.09
C GLU A 61 -5.04 0.63 -0.74
N ALA A 62 -6.34 0.31 -0.77
CA ALA A 62 -7.11 -0.09 0.39
C ALA A 62 -7.55 -1.54 0.22
N ILE A 63 -7.45 -2.34 1.29
CA ILE A 63 -7.84 -3.75 1.28
C ILE A 63 -9.05 -3.92 2.20
N ALA A 64 -10.19 -4.34 1.65
CA ALA A 64 -11.38 -4.63 2.44
C ALA A 64 -11.38 -6.11 2.86
N LEU A 65 -11.47 -6.32 4.17
CA LEU A 65 -11.28 -7.63 4.81
C LEU A 65 -12.58 -8.24 5.37
N HIS A 66 -13.75 -7.62 5.11
CA HIS A 66 -15.03 -8.05 5.69
C HIS A 66 -15.45 -9.48 5.28
N THR A 67 -14.92 -10.02 4.20
CA THR A 67 -15.12 -11.41 3.76
C THR A 67 -13.86 -12.27 3.85
N ALA A 68 -12.72 -11.70 4.27
CA ALA A 68 -11.38 -12.29 4.15
C ALA A 68 -11.10 -13.51 5.05
N SER A 69 -12.10 -14.05 5.75
CA SER A 69 -11.98 -15.31 6.49
C SER A 69 -11.91 -16.54 5.57
N THR A 70 -12.16 -16.36 4.28
CA THR A 70 -12.02 -17.38 3.23
C THR A 70 -10.91 -16.98 2.25
N THR A 71 -10.17 -17.97 1.73
CA THR A 71 -9.11 -17.72 0.76
C THR A 71 -9.65 -17.08 -0.51
N GLY A 72 -8.99 -16.03 -1.00
CA GLY A 72 -9.26 -15.44 -2.33
C GLY A 72 -10.44 -14.48 -2.39
N VAL A 73 -11.06 -14.12 -1.26
CA VAL A 73 -12.19 -13.17 -1.24
C VAL A 73 -11.86 -11.81 -0.60
N ALA A 74 -10.62 -11.59 -0.15
CA ALA A 74 -10.14 -10.26 0.20
C ALA A 74 -10.21 -9.33 -1.03
N GLN A 75 -10.67 -8.09 -0.82
CA GLN A 75 -10.94 -7.16 -1.91
C GLN A 75 -9.90 -6.05 -1.91
N PHE A 76 -9.19 -5.91 -3.02
CA PHE A 76 -8.15 -4.90 -3.19
C PHE A 76 -8.69 -3.76 -4.05
N TYR A 77 -8.55 -2.52 -3.56
CA TYR A 77 -8.96 -1.30 -4.23
C TYR A 77 -7.74 -0.43 -4.48
N MET A 78 -7.24 -0.42 -5.71
CA MET A 78 -5.97 0.18 -6.06
C MET A 78 -6.14 1.33 -7.05
N THR A 79 -5.37 2.39 -6.84
CA THR A 79 -5.22 3.50 -7.79
C THR A 79 -3.76 3.83 -7.96
N CYS A 80 -3.35 4.11 -9.20
CA CYS A 80 -2.00 4.57 -9.52
C CYS A 80 -2.00 6.06 -9.86
N PHE A 81 -1.00 6.78 -9.35
CA PHE A 81 -0.74 8.19 -9.64
C PHE A 81 0.64 8.36 -10.26
N GLN A 82 0.79 9.40 -11.07
CA GLN A 82 2.02 9.74 -11.76
C GLN A 82 2.62 10.98 -11.09
N ILE A 83 3.87 10.91 -10.66
CA ILE A 83 4.55 12.05 -10.02
C ILE A 83 5.95 12.24 -10.59
N ASN A 84 6.45 13.47 -10.50
CA ASN A 84 7.86 13.79 -10.67
C ASN A 84 8.40 14.26 -9.31
N LEU A 85 9.28 13.47 -8.71
CA LEU A 85 9.88 13.76 -7.42
C LEU A 85 11.12 14.63 -7.61
N THR A 86 11.19 15.72 -6.86
CA THR A 86 12.36 16.60 -6.77
C THR A 86 13.08 16.37 -5.43
N GLY A 87 14.36 16.75 -5.35
CA GLY A 87 15.16 16.59 -4.14
C GLY A 87 16.61 16.19 -4.44
N SER A 88 17.35 15.82 -3.39
CA SER A 88 18.76 15.43 -3.45
C SER A 88 19.03 14.03 -2.90
N GLY A 89 17.97 13.22 -2.72
CA GLY A 89 18.08 11.85 -2.27
C GLY A 89 18.91 10.99 -3.24
N ILE A 90 19.50 9.92 -2.73
CA ILE A 90 20.34 8.98 -3.50
C ILE A 90 19.94 7.52 -3.28
N ALA A 91 18.98 7.25 -2.40
CA ALA A 91 18.59 5.90 -2.05
C ALA A 91 17.86 5.22 -3.21
N ALA A 92 18.28 3.98 -3.47
CA ALA A 92 17.54 3.03 -4.27
C ALA A 92 16.95 1.98 -3.31
N SER A 93 15.64 2.02 -3.10
CA SER A 93 14.97 1.05 -2.24
C SER A 93 14.82 -0.29 -2.97
N ALA A 94 15.15 -1.39 -2.28
CA ALA A 94 14.74 -2.72 -2.73
C ALA A 94 13.21 -2.79 -2.78
N GLY A 95 12.69 -3.50 -3.77
CA GLY A 95 11.25 -3.57 -4.01
C GLY A 95 10.81 -4.94 -4.50
N VAL A 96 9.50 -5.07 -4.69
CA VAL A 96 8.81 -6.27 -5.12
C VAL A 96 8.07 -6.04 -6.43
N THR A 97 7.74 -7.10 -7.15
CA THR A 97 6.86 -7.03 -8.32
C THR A 97 5.45 -7.47 -7.94
N PHE A 98 4.44 -6.70 -8.32
CA PHE A 98 3.05 -7.16 -8.25
C PHE A 98 2.83 -8.25 -9.32
N LEU A 99 2.04 -9.28 -9.00
CA LEU A 99 2.06 -10.69 -9.48
C LEU A 99 2.86 -11.67 -8.61
N GLY A 100 3.63 -11.19 -7.63
CA GLY A 100 4.30 -12.05 -6.63
C GLY A 100 4.37 -11.48 -5.20
N ALA A 101 4.06 -10.18 -5.04
CA ALA A 101 4.14 -9.51 -3.74
C ALA A 101 3.07 -9.95 -2.72
N TYR A 102 1.94 -10.50 -3.17
CA TYR A 102 0.84 -10.94 -2.31
C TYR A 102 0.51 -12.41 -2.59
N SER A 103 0.28 -13.17 -1.53
CA SER A 103 -0.32 -14.50 -1.53
C SER A 103 -1.71 -14.46 -0.93
N ALA A 104 -2.61 -15.29 -1.46
CA ALA A 104 -3.95 -15.47 -0.89
C ALA A 104 -3.93 -16.06 0.53
N SER A 105 -2.78 -16.58 0.98
CA SER A 105 -2.56 -17.11 2.32
C SER A 105 -1.83 -16.15 3.26
N ASP A 106 -1.51 -14.93 2.82
CA ASP A 106 -0.80 -13.98 3.70
C ASP A 106 -1.66 -13.67 4.93
N PRO A 107 -1.08 -13.56 6.15
CA PRO A 107 -1.84 -13.31 7.36
C PRO A 107 -2.66 -12.00 7.37
N GLY A 108 -2.28 -11.03 6.53
CA GLY A 108 -3.04 -9.79 6.32
C GLY A 108 -4.12 -9.87 5.24
N ILE A 109 -4.18 -10.97 4.47
CA ILE A 109 -5.09 -11.22 3.35
C ILE A 109 -6.10 -12.31 3.68
N LEU A 110 -5.68 -13.40 4.34
CA LEU A 110 -6.56 -14.44 4.87
C LEU A 110 -6.68 -14.27 6.39
N ILE A 111 -7.73 -13.58 6.83
CA ILE A 111 -7.92 -13.18 8.22
C ILE A 111 -9.39 -13.08 8.59
N ASN A 112 -9.72 -13.56 9.80
CA ASN A 112 -11.04 -13.31 10.40
C ASN A 112 -10.98 -12.09 11.32
N ILE A 113 -11.45 -10.94 10.81
CA ILE A 113 -11.46 -9.67 11.55
C ILE A 113 -12.54 -9.60 12.65
N TYR A 114 -13.50 -10.53 12.67
CA TYR A 114 -14.60 -10.54 13.65
C TYR A 114 -14.20 -11.11 15.01
N ASN A 115 -13.07 -11.80 15.10
CA ASN A 115 -12.58 -12.42 16.33
C ASN A 115 -11.60 -11.53 17.13
N ASN A 116 -11.69 -10.20 16.98
CA ASN A 116 -10.83 -9.21 17.65
C ASN A 116 -9.33 -9.53 17.52
N PRO A 117 -8.75 -9.41 16.30
CA PRO A 117 -7.36 -9.77 16.06
C PRO A 117 -6.45 -8.96 17.00
N ALA A 118 -5.70 -9.66 17.86
CA ALA A 118 -4.78 -9.01 18.82
C ALA A 118 -3.64 -8.28 18.10
N VAL A 119 -3.29 -8.73 16.88
CA VAL A 119 -2.24 -8.17 16.02
C VAL A 119 -2.67 -8.31 14.56
N PHE A 120 -2.50 -7.25 13.77
CA PHE A 120 -2.58 -7.29 12.30
C PHE A 120 -1.17 -7.15 11.73
N THR A 121 -0.82 -8.01 10.78
CA THR A 121 0.42 -7.93 10.01
C THR A 121 0.07 -7.83 8.53
N GLY A 122 0.47 -6.74 7.87
CA GLY A 122 0.26 -6.49 6.42
C GLY A 122 1.57 -6.22 5.67
#